data_AF-A0A821P954-F1
#
_entry.id   AF-A0A821P954-F1
#
_cell.length_a   1.000
_cell.length_b   1.000
_cell.length_c   1.000
_cell.angle_alpha   90.00
_cell.angle_beta   90.00
_cell.angle_gamma   90.00
#
_symmetry.space_group_name_H-M   'P 1'
#
loop_
_entity.id
_entity.type
_entity.pdbx_description
1 polymer ?
#
loop_
_entity_poly.entity_id
_entity_poly.type
_entity_poly.pdbx_seq_one_letter_code
_entity_poly.pdbx_strand_id
1 'polypeptide(L)' 'MDIENVYLIPHSSKPVNEYFNPKLLAGLYPTLFCYGRGVPEDQLRPVQIKLKEHIRYLLAYNDLRFEKHHSF' A
#
# COMPACT_ATOMS: atom_id res chain seq x y z
N MET A 1 23.06 -6.78 32.57
CA MET A 1 22.27 -5.66 32.01
C MET A 1 21.14 -6.29 31.25
N ASP A 2 19.97 -6.35 31.88
CA ASP A 2 18.76 -6.83 31.25
C ASP A 2 18.47 -5.94 30.05
N ILE A 3 18.47 -6.54 28.86
CA ILE A 3 18.04 -5.85 27.65
C ILE A 3 16.53 -5.71 27.83
N GLU A 4 16.11 -4.53 28.32
CA GLU A 4 14.72 -4.12 28.34
C GLU A 4 14.09 -4.47 26.98
N ASN A 5 12.89 -5.06 26.99
CA ASN A 5 12.13 -5.40 25.80
C ASN A 5 11.68 -4.11 25.08
N VAL A 6 12.62 -3.43 24.42
CA VAL A 6 12.36 -2.20 23.67
C VAL A 6 11.77 -2.57 22.32
N TYR A 7 10.50 -2.25 22.14
CA TYR A 7 9.83 -2.39 20.84
C TYR A 7 10.30 -1.26 19.91
N LEU A 8 11.21 -1.59 19.00
CA LEU A 8 11.73 -0.67 17.99
C LEU A 8 10.79 -0.66 16.78
N ILE A 9 10.10 0.47 16.57
CA ILE A 9 9.39 0.74 15.32
C ILE A 9 10.37 1.44 14.38
N PRO A 10 10.86 0.78 13.32
CA PRO A 10 11.75 1.42 12.37
C PRO A 10 11.01 2.55 11.66
N HIS A 11 11.51 3.78 11.81
CA HIS A 11 11.00 4.94 11.10
C HIS A 11 12.15 5.72 10.47
N SER A 12 11.88 6.37 9.34
CA SER A 12 12.82 7.34 8.76
C SER A 12 12.96 8.54 9.69
N SER A 13 14.17 9.12 9.77
CA SER A 13 14.39 10.41 10.45
C SER A 13 13.89 11.61 9.63
N LYS A 14 13.53 11.38 8.35
CA LYS A 14 13.01 12.39 7.44
C LYS A 14 11.51 12.16 7.21
N PRO A 15 10.64 13.12 7.56
CA PRO A 15 9.23 13.05 7.19
C PRO A 15 9.09 13.11 5.67
N VAL A 16 8.06 12.42 5.16
CA VAL A 16 7.76 12.38 3.72
C VAL A 16 6.38 12.98 3.50
N ASN A 17 6.24 13.81 2.46
CA ASN A 17 4.95 14.37 2.09
C ASN A 17 4.02 13.27 1.56
N GLU A 18 2.92 13.00 2.27
CA GLU A 18 1.96 11.97 1.90
C GLU A 18 1.21 12.28 0.59
N TYR A 19 0.90 13.55 0.33
CA TYR A 19 0.10 14.00 -0.81
C TYR A 19 0.79 13.77 -2.16
N PHE A 20 2.13 13.71 -2.17
CA PHE A 20 2.95 13.57 -3.37
C PHE A 20 3.95 12.42 -3.27
N ASN A 21 3.63 11.36 -2.52
CA ASN A 21 4.50 10.20 -2.38
C ASN A 21 4.06 9.04 -3.31
N PRO A 22 4.75 8.79 -4.44
CA PRO A 22 4.39 7.71 -5.36
C PRO A 22 4.56 6.31 -4.75
N LYS A 23 5.30 6.18 -3.64
CA LYS A 23 5.48 4.91 -2.93
C LYS A 23 4.44 4.70 -1.84
N LEU A 24 3.61 5.70 -1.53
CA LEU A 24 2.66 5.64 -0.43
C LEU A 24 1.63 4.53 -0.64
N LEU A 25 0.99 4.49 -1.80
CA LEU A 25 -0.07 3.52 -2.09
C LEU A 25 0.43 2.07 -1.95
N ALA A 26 1.62 1.79 -2.49
CA ALA A 26 2.22 0.47 -2.40
C ALA A 26 2.62 0.11 -0.96
N GLY A 27 3.11 1.09 -0.20
CA GLY A 27 3.52 0.91 1.20
C GLY A 27 2.34 0.78 2.18
N LEU A 28 1.20 1.41 1.89
CA LEU A 28 -0.02 1.32 2.72
C LEU A 28 -0.68 -0.06 2.62
N TYR A 29 -0.57 -0.72 1.47
CA TYR A 29 -1.21 -2.01 1.23
C TYR A 29 -0.20 -3.07 0.78
N PRO A 30 0.75 -3.47 1.66
CA PRO A 30 1.82 -4.40 1.30
C PRO A 30 1.31 -5.80 0.91
N THR A 31 0.12 -6.18 1.37
CA THR A 31 -0.56 -7.43 1.00
C THR A 31 -1.20 -7.38 -0.40
N LEU A 32 -1.56 -6.19 -0.89
CA LEU A 32 -2.06 -5.99 -2.25
C LEU A 32 -0.93 -5.73 -3.25
N PHE A 33 0.12 -5.03 -2.81
CA PHE A 33 1.24 -4.60 -3.62
C PHE A 33 2.54 -5.23 -3.11
N CYS A 34 2.65 -6.55 -3.27
CA CYS A 34 3.85 -7.29 -2.87
C CYS A 34 5.11 -6.66 -3.47
N TYR A 35 6.15 -6.51 -2.64
CA TYR A 35 7.41 -5.85 -2.98
C TYR A 35 7.29 -4.39 -3.42
N GLY A 36 6.16 -3.73 -3.10
CA GLY A 36 5.92 -2.34 -3.46
C GLY A 36 5.66 -2.13 -4.96
N ARG A 37 5.26 -3.18 -5.69
CA ARG A 37 5.02 -3.14 -7.15
C ARG A 37 3.57 -3.40 -7.51
N GLY A 38 3.21 -3.11 -8.76
CA GLY A 38 1.89 -3.40 -9.31
C GLY A 38 0.83 -2.32 -9.05
N VAL A 39 1.20 -1.23 -8.36
CA VAL A 39 0.37 -0.03 -8.27
C VAL A 39 0.16 0.61 -9.66
N PRO A 40 -0.92 1.39 -9.88
CA PRO A 40 -1.15 2.09 -11.14
C PRO A 40 0.00 2.99 -11.59
N GLU A 41 0.71 3.59 -10.63
CA GLU A 41 1.84 4.49 -10.83
C GLU A 41 3.17 3.76 -11.09
N ASP A 42 3.18 2.43 -11.07
CA ASP A 42 4.38 1.62 -11.29
C ASP A 42 4.87 1.75 -12.73
N GLN A 43 6.00 2.45 -12.88
CA GLN A 43 6.65 2.72 -14.16
C GLN A 43 7.17 1.46 -14.86
N LEU A 44 7.30 0.35 -14.13
CA LEU A 44 7.72 -0.94 -14.71
C LEU A 44 6.56 -1.67 -15.39
N ARG A 45 5.32 -1.18 -15.28
CA ARG A 45 4.17 -1.81 -15.94
C ARG A 45 4.28 -1.66 -17.46
N PRO A 46 4.07 -2.74 -18.24
CA PRO A 46 4.05 -2.64 -19.69
C PRO A 46 2.85 -1.84 -20.21
N VAL A 47 1.78 -1.75 -19.41
CA VAL A 47 0.56 -1.00 -19.73
C VAL A 47 0.20 -0.11 -18.56
N GLN A 48 0.10 1.19 -18.83
CA GLN A 48 -0.41 2.16 -17.86
C GLN A 48 -1.90 1.94 -17.64
N ILE A 49 -2.30 1.91 -16.37
CA ILE A 49 -3.69 1.74 -15.96
C ILE A 49 -4.09 2.98 -15.17
N LYS A 50 -5.28 3.52 -15.45
CA LYS A 50 -5.83 4.61 -14.66
C LYS A 50 -6.19 4.09 -13.26
N LEU A 51 -5.89 4.85 -12.21
CA LEU A 51 -6.20 4.48 -10.82
C LEU A 51 -7.66 4.01 -10.65
N LYS A 52 -8.62 4.72 -11.25
CA LYS A 52 -10.04 4.36 -11.23
C LYS A 52 -10.32 2.94 -11.76
N GLU A 53 -9.69 2.58 -12.87
CA GLU A 53 -9.86 1.26 -13.50
C GLU A 53 -9.25 0.16 -12.64
N HIS A 54 -8.08 0.45 -12.06
CA HIS A 54 -7.41 -0.46 -11.14
C HIS A 54 -8.23 -0.72 -9.86
N ILE A 55 -8.78 0.34 -9.24
CA ILE A 55 -9.65 0.21 -8.06
C ILE A 55 -10.90 -0.60 -8.40
N ARG A 56 -11.54 -0.35 -9.55
CA ARG A 56 -12.71 -1.14 -9.96
C ARG A 56 -12.36 -2.62 -10.10
N TYR A 57 -11.20 -2.94 -10.67
CA TYR A 57 -10.72 -4.31 -10.79
C TYR A 57 -10.48 -4.96 -9.42
N LEU A 58 -9.82 -4.25 -8.50
CA LEU A 58 -9.57 -4.74 -7.13
C LEU A 58 -10.87 -5.03 -6.37
N LEU A 59 -11.87 -4.15 -6.50
CA LEU A 59 -13.18 -4.31 -5.86
C LEU A 59 -14.07 -5.38 -6.51
N ALA A 60 -13.71 -5.87 -7.70
CA ALA A 60 -14.44 -6.93 -8.40
C ALA A 60 -14.06 -8.33 -7.91
N TYR A 61 -12.96 -8.47 -7.14
CA TYR A 61 -12.61 -9.77 -6.55
C TYR A 61 -13.66 -10.20 -5.52
N ASN A 62 -14.14 -11.43 -5.64
CA ASN A 62 -15.10 -12.02 -4.70
C ASN A 62 -14.41 -12.59 -3.44
N ASP A 63 -13.32 -11.97 -2.98
CA ASP A 63 -12.54 -12.42 -1.83
C ASP A 63 -12.49 -11.39 -0.70
N LEU A 64 -11.91 -11.79 0.42
CA LEU A 64 -11.86 -11.01 1.65
C LEU A 64 -10.59 -10.16 1.77
N ARG A 65 -9.91 -9.83 0.64
CA ARG A 65 -8.71 -8.98 0.68
C ARG A 65 -8.99 -7.56 1.14
N PHE A 66 -10.22 -7.09 0.94
CA PHE A 66 -10.68 -5.81 1.44
C PHE A 66 -11.63 -6.04 2.61
N GLU A 67 -11.40 -5.34 3.70
CA GLU A 67 -12.32 -5.30 4.83
C GLU A 67 -13.65 -4.70 4.35
N LYS A 68 -14.75 -5.43 4.56
CA LYS A 68 -16.08 -4.88 4.35
C LYS A 68 -16.41 -4.01 5.55
N HIS A 69 -16.42 -2.71 5.35
CA HIS A 69 -16.80 -1.79 6.40
C HIS A 69 -18.27 -2.01 6.77
N HIS A 70 -18.57 -2.37 8.02
CA HIS A 70 -19.93 -2.75 8.43
C HIS A 70 -20.95 -1.59 8.43
N SER A 71 -20.50 -0.36 8.21
CA SER A 71 -21.39 0.81 8.17
C SER A 71 -21.95 1.15 6.79
N PHE A 72 -21.50 0.52 5.71
CA PHE A 72 -21.97 0.80 4.33
C PHE A 72 -22.06 -0.46 3.48
#